data_AF-X0UWY8-F1
#
_entry.id   AF-X0UWY8-F1
#
_cell.length_a   1.000
_cell.length_b   1.000
_cell.length_c   1.000
_cell.angle_alpha   90.00
_cell.angle_beta   90.00
_cell.angle_gamma   90.00
#
_symmetry.space_group_name_H-M   'P 1'
#
loop_
_entity.id
_entity.type
_entity.pdbx_description
1 polymer ?
#
loop_
_entity_poly.entity_id
_entity_poly.type
_entity_poly.pdbx_seq_one_letter_code
_entity_poly.pdbx_strand_id
1 'polypeptide(L)'
;MAFWGFCVSIAGCLVWYWYHGMRLGVALAVLVLMFSWFLVYARVVAQGGVTVVRNMWVMPQVIEGIAGAGVFSRPGAVIASMQNLLLMEMPSTVLAPMAMNAFRISQVFKKRRRLFVPALFAAILVAMACTGYIVLSQAYRHGAVNFGDTWPVQQLPKATFGEAQRIINFESTPHSRFYLRPFSIGVVGMGSLMFMRARFYWWPIHSLGLLCLSSWNMSNRLWFPFFLGWLAKASIMRFAGGR
;
A
#
# COMPACT_ATOMS: atom_id res chain seq x y z
N MET A 1 24.79 -10.81 -3.08
CA MET A 1 24.43 -9.54 -3.75
C MET A 1 23.10 -8.96 -3.27
N ALA A 2 21.99 -9.71 -3.28
CA ALA A 2 20.68 -9.18 -2.87
C ALA A 2 20.59 -8.71 -1.40
N PHE A 3 21.23 -9.44 -0.47
CA PHE A 3 21.28 -9.07 0.94
C PHE A 3 21.97 -7.71 1.17
N TRP A 4 23.19 -7.54 0.63
CA TRP A 4 23.92 -6.28 0.72
C TRP A 4 23.20 -5.12 0.03
N GLY A 5 22.58 -5.37 -1.13
CA GLY A 5 21.75 -4.37 -1.79
C GLY A 5 20.59 -3.90 -0.91
N PHE A 6 19.90 -4.81 -0.23
CA PHE A 6 18.83 -4.49 0.71
C PHE A 6 19.34 -3.66 1.90
N CYS A 7 20.45 -4.06 2.52
CA CYS A 7 21.05 -3.31 3.63
C CYS A 7 21.46 -1.88 3.21
N VAL A 8 22.08 -1.73 2.04
CA VAL A 8 22.47 -0.42 1.48
C VAL A 8 21.24 0.44 1.18
N SER A 9 20.16 -0.16 0.63
CA SER A 9 18.91 0.57 0.39
C SER A 9 18.26 1.05 1.69
N ILE A 10 18.20 0.21 2.72
CA ILE A 10 17.68 0.60 4.04
C ILE A 10 18.53 1.72 4.64
N ALA A 11 19.85 1.57 4.64
CA ALA A 11 20.75 2.57 5.16
C ALA A 11 20.58 3.90 4.40
N GLY A 12 20.48 3.85 3.07
CA GLY A 12 20.21 5.03 2.24
C GLY A 12 18.89 5.71 2.58
N CYS A 13 17.81 4.96 2.76
CA CYS A 13 16.53 5.52 3.19
C CYS A 13 16.62 6.15 4.60
N LEU A 14 17.30 5.51 5.54
CA LEU A 14 17.50 6.05 6.89
C LEU A 14 18.30 7.36 6.88
N VAL A 15 19.39 7.41 6.11
CA VAL A 15 20.19 8.62 5.93
C VAL A 15 19.37 9.72 5.28
N TRP A 16 18.55 9.40 4.27
CA TRP A 16 17.64 10.36 3.64
C TRP A 16 16.66 10.97 4.65
N TYR A 17 16.00 10.13 5.46
CA TYR A 17 15.09 10.60 6.50
C TYR A 17 15.77 11.48 7.52
N TRP A 18 16.94 11.06 7.98
CA TRP A 18 17.70 11.79 8.96
C TRP A 18 18.19 13.14 8.41
N TYR A 19 18.69 13.17 7.17
CA TYR A 19 19.12 14.39 6.48
C TYR A 19 17.99 15.42 6.38
N HIS A 20 16.77 14.97 6.10
CA HIS A 20 15.61 15.85 6.08
C HIS A 20 14.98 16.11 7.46
N GLY A 21 15.69 15.81 8.54
CA GLY A 21 15.33 16.22 9.90
C GLY A 21 14.40 15.27 10.63
N MET A 22 14.17 14.04 10.16
CA MET A 22 13.46 13.02 10.96
C MET A 22 14.39 12.42 12.01
N ARG A 23 13.83 12.19 13.21
CA ARG A 23 14.52 11.42 14.26
C ARG A 23 14.71 9.98 13.78
N LEU A 24 15.89 9.40 14.01
CA LEU A 24 16.25 8.07 13.52
C LEU A 24 15.24 6.97 13.94
N GLY A 25 14.75 7.02 15.19
CA GLY A 25 13.75 6.07 15.68
C GLY A 25 12.41 6.15 14.92
N VAL A 26 12.00 7.35 14.53
CA VAL A 26 10.78 7.58 13.73
C VAL A 26 10.99 7.11 12.30
N ALA A 27 12.15 7.41 11.72
CA ALA A 27 12.54 6.93 10.40
C ALA A 27 12.53 5.39 10.31
N LEU A 28 13.03 4.71 11.35
CA LEU A 28 12.98 3.26 11.46
C LEU A 28 11.53 2.76 11.55
N ALA A 29 10.69 3.38 12.37
CA ALA A 29 9.28 3.01 12.50
C ALA A 29 8.51 3.15 11.16
N VAL A 30 8.76 4.24 10.42
CA VAL A 30 8.23 4.46 9.06
C VAL A 30 8.62 3.31 8.13
N LEU A 31 9.91 2.95 8.10
CA LEU A 31 10.38 1.85 7.24
C LEU A 31 9.77 0.51 7.64
N VAL A 32 9.71 0.19 8.94
CA VAL A 32 9.15 -1.07 9.43
C VAL A 32 7.67 -1.20 9.04
N LEU A 33 6.87 -0.15 9.24
CA LEU A 33 5.45 -0.16 8.86
C LEU A 33 5.27 -0.27 7.34
N MET A 34 6.09 0.45 6.57
CA MET A 34 6.05 0.40 5.11
C MET A 34 6.39 -1.00 4.57
N PHE A 35 7.49 -1.62 5.04
CA PHE A 35 7.85 -2.98 4.63
C PHE A 35 6.85 -4.03 5.11
N SER A 36 6.29 -3.86 6.31
CA SER A 36 5.21 -4.73 6.80
C SER A 36 4.01 -4.69 5.87
N TRP A 37 3.62 -3.49 5.40
CA TRP A 37 2.57 -3.34 4.39
C TRP A 37 2.93 -4.00 3.07
N PHE A 38 4.16 -3.85 2.57
CA PHE A 38 4.59 -4.52 1.33
C PHE A 38 4.49 -6.04 1.40
N LEU A 39 4.84 -6.64 2.54
CA LEU A 39 4.70 -8.08 2.76
C LEU A 39 3.23 -8.52 2.82
N VAL A 40 2.39 -7.75 3.49
CA VAL A 40 0.94 -8.01 3.54
C VAL A 40 0.36 -7.93 2.12
N TYR A 41 0.67 -6.87 1.39
CA TYR A 41 0.18 -6.65 0.03
C TYR A 41 0.68 -7.74 -0.93
N ALA A 42 1.95 -8.13 -0.85
CA ALA A 42 2.51 -9.27 -1.57
C ALA A 42 1.70 -10.55 -1.32
N ARG A 43 1.34 -10.83 -0.07
CA ARG A 43 0.51 -11.98 0.29
C ARG A 43 -0.89 -11.88 -0.29
N VAL A 44 -1.49 -10.69 -0.30
CA VAL A 44 -2.83 -10.46 -0.86
C VAL A 44 -2.86 -10.74 -2.36
N VAL A 45 -1.87 -10.24 -3.09
CA VAL A 45 -1.74 -10.49 -4.53
C VAL A 45 -1.48 -11.98 -4.79
N ALA A 46 -0.57 -12.60 -4.04
CA ALA A 46 -0.16 -13.99 -4.27
C ALA A 46 -1.25 -15.02 -3.93
N GLN A 47 -2.01 -14.82 -2.86
CA GLN A 47 -3.04 -15.77 -2.40
C GLN A 47 -4.44 -15.42 -2.91
N GLY A 48 -4.77 -14.13 -2.99
CA GLY A 48 -6.11 -13.66 -3.38
C GLY A 48 -6.24 -13.30 -4.86
N GLY A 49 -5.13 -13.15 -5.59
CA GLY A 49 -5.15 -12.66 -6.98
C GLY A 49 -5.64 -11.22 -7.12
N VAL A 50 -5.82 -10.50 -6.00
CA VAL A 50 -6.34 -9.13 -5.99
C VAL A 50 -5.19 -8.18 -6.26
N THR A 51 -5.22 -7.53 -7.42
CA THR A 51 -4.11 -6.68 -7.90
C THR A 51 -4.14 -5.26 -7.35
N VAL A 52 -5.23 -4.83 -6.71
CA VAL A 52 -5.39 -3.46 -6.21
C VAL A 52 -6.08 -3.46 -4.85
N VAL A 53 -5.29 -3.37 -3.78
CA VAL A 53 -5.79 -3.26 -2.41
C VAL A 53 -5.23 -2.00 -1.77
N ARG A 54 -6.14 -1.12 -1.32
CA ARG A 54 -5.81 0.13 -0.64
C ARG A 54 -5.80 -0.10 0.87
N ASN A 55 -4.79 0.42 1.55
CA ASN A 55 -4.76 0.52 3.01
C ASN A 55 -5.78 1.57 3.49
N MET A 56 -6.54 1.25 4.52
CA MET A 56 -7.48 2.18 5.18
C MET A 56 -6.87 2.95 6.36
N TRP A 57 -5.55 2.88 6.51
CA TRP A 57 -4.83 3.53 7.60
C TRP A 57 -3.72 4.40 7.02
N VAL A 58 -3.46 5.54 7.66
CA VAL A 58 -2.43 6.49 7.25
C VAL A 58 -1.21 6.28 8.13
N MET A 59 -0.06 5.94 7.54
CA MET A 59 1.13 5.54 8.29
C MET A 59 1.59 6.57 9.34
N PRO A 60 1.67 7.89 9.04
CA PRO A 60 2.00 8.90 10.05
C PRO A 60 1.07 8.89 11.26
N GLN A 61 -0.24 8.68 11.06
CA GLN A 61 -1.23 8.63 12.14
C GLN A 61 -0.99 7.45 13.09
N VAL A 62 -0.56 6.29 12.57
CA VAL A 62 -0.25 5.11 13.39
C VAL A 62 0.95 5.37 14.29
N ILE A 63 2.00 5.99 13.74
CA ILE A 63 3.22 6.30 14.49
C ILE A 63 2.93 7.37 15.55
N GLU A 64 2.21 8.43 15.20
CA GLU A 64 1.78 9.47 16.14
C GLU A 64 0.89 8.91 17.24
N GLY A 65 -0.04 8.01 16.92
CA GLY A 65 -0.91 7.39 17.91
C GLY A 65 -0.14 6.57 18.95
N ILE A 66 0.89 5.83 18.53
CA ILE A 66 1.70 4.98 19.42
C ILE A 66 2.71 5.82 20.22
N ALA A 67 3.39 6.75 19.56
CA ALA A 67 4.51 7.50 20.15
C ALA A 67 4.10 8.84 20.78
N GLY A 68 2.88 9.30 20.53
CA GLY A 68 2.35 10.58 21.00
C GLY A 68 2.50 11.73 19.99
N ALA A 69 1.77 12.81 20.26
CA ALA A 69 1.83 14.03 19.48
C ALA A 69 3.26 14.62 19.50
N GLY A 70 3.72 15.13 18.36
CA GLY A 70 5.05 15.73 18.25
C GLY A 70 6.22 14.78 18.06
N VAL A 71 5.95 13.49 17.80
CA VAL A 71 7.01 12.54 17.44
C VAL A 71 7.71 12.92 16.13
N PHE A 72 6.97 13.51 15.20
CA PHE A 72 7.51 14.00 13.93
C PHE A 72 8.05 15.42 14.08
N SER A 73 9.23 15.67 13.53
CA SER A 73 9.68 17.03 13.24
C SER A 73 8.81 17.63 12.11
N ARG A 74 8.75 18.97 12.02
CA ARG A 74 7.97 19.64 10.97
C ARG A 74 8.31 19.17 9.55
N PRO A 75 9.59 19.17 9.10
CA PRO A 75 9.92 18.62 7.78
C PRO A 75 9.70 17.10 7.70
N GLY A 76 9.87 16.38 8.81
CA GLY A 76 9.61 14.95 8.88
C GLY A 76 8.14 14.56 8.68
N ALA A 77 7.21 15.40 9.15
CA ALA A 77 5.78 15.20 8.96
C ALA A 77 5.38 15.30 7.48
N VAL A 78 5.96 16.27 6.75
CA VAL A 78 5.75 16.42 5.30
C VAL A 78 6.26 15.18 4.56
N ILE A 79 7.48 14.74 4.85
CA ILE A 79 8.08 13.60 4.17
C ILE A 79 7.32 12.31 4.47
N ALA A 80 6.99 12.06 5.73
CA ALA A 80 6.23 10.86 6.10
C ALA A 80 4.84 10.83 5.43
N SER A 81 4.18 11.98 5.30
CA SER A 81 2.88 12.08 4.61
C SER A 81 3.01 11.88 3.10
N MET A 82 4.00 12.51 2.45
CA MET A 82 4.27 12.31 1.03
C MET A 82 4.64 10.86 0.71
N GLN A 83 5.32 10.18 1.61
CA GLN A 83 5.69 8.78 1.42
C GLN A 83 4.54 7.82 1.62
N ASN A 84 3.66 8.08 2.60
CA ASN A 84 2.41 7.35 2.71
C ASN A 84 1.64 7.42 1.38
N LEU A 85 1.54 8.61 0.79
CA LEU A 85 0.92 8.80 -0.52
C LEU A 85 1.61 7.99 -1.62
N LEU A 86 2.92 8.16 -1.79
CA LEU A 86 3.69 7.59 -2.90
C LEU A 86 3.87 6.08 -2.82
N LEU A 87 3.98 5.51 -1.62
CA LEU A 87 4.40 4.13 -1.42
C LEU A 87 3.32 3.25 -0.81
N MET A 88 2.26 3.80 -0.21
CA MET A 88 1.26 2.98 0.48
C MET A 88 -0.14 3.18 -0.10
N GLU A 89 -0.57 4.44 -0.23
CA GLU A 89 -1.94 4.81 -0.57
C GLU A 89 -2.34 4.46 -2.01
N MET A 90 -1.35 4.38 -2.90
CA MET A 90 -1.53 4.08 -4.32
C MET A 90 -1.07 2.65 -4.65
N PRO A 91 -1.99 1.66 -4.68
CA PRO A 91 -1.62 0.24 -4.82
C PRO A 91 -1.00 -0.10 -6.18
N SER A 92 -1.30 0.71 -7.21
CA SER A 92 -0.71 0.65 -8.55
C SER A 92 0.73 1.20 -8.60
N THR A 93 1.14 1.97 -7.60
CA THR A 93 2.51 2.51 -7.47
C THR A 93 3.37 1.68 -6.52
N VAL A 94 2.76 0.75 -5.76
CA VAL A 94 3.52 -0.17 -4.91
C VAL A 94 4.30 -1.11 -5.82
N LEU A 95 5.59 -0.80 -5.99
CA LEU A 95 6.48 -1.50 -6.91
C LEU A 95 6.64 -2.98 -6.52
N ALA A 96 6.47 -3.36 -5.26
CA ALA A 96 6.78 -4.71 -4.77
C ALA A 96 6.11 -5.85 -5.57
N PRO A 97 4.77 -5.98 -5.66
CA PRO A 97 4.16 -7.07 -6.43
C PRO A 97 4.31 -6.95 -7.93
N MET A 98 4.31 -5.73 -8.48
CA MET A 98 4.55 -5.54 -9.92
C MET A 98 5.98 -5.94 -10.30
N ALA A 99 6.97 -5.56 -9.48
CA ALA A 99 8.35 -5.96 -9.64
C ALA A 99 8.51 -7.47 -9.47
N MET A 100 7.84 -8.11 -8.50
CA MET A 100 7.88 -9.57 -8.36
C MET A 100 7.33 -10.29 -9.59
N ASN A 101 6.21 -9.83 -10.16
CA ASN A 101 5.67 -10.38 -11.41
C ASN A 101 6.64 -10.15 -12.58
N ALA A 102 7.18 -8.95 -12.71
CA ALA A 102 8.18 -8.60 -13.72
C ALA A 102 9.44 -9.49 -13.59
N PHE A 103 9.94 -9.71 -12.39
CA PHE A 103 11.07 -10.60 -12.12
C PHE A 103 10.75 -12.07 -12.43
N ARG A 104 9.53 -12.53 -12.17
CA ARG A 104 9.11 -13.89 -12.54
C ARG A 104 9.10 -14.08 -14.06
N ILE A 105 8.58 -13.09 -14.80
CA ILE A 105 8.64 -13.07 -16.27
C ILE A 105 10.10 -13.05 -16.76
N SER A 106 10.97 -12.28 -16.08
CA SER A 106 12.39 -12.19 -16.45
C SER A 106 13.15 -13.53 -16.35
N GLN A 107 12.64 -14.51 -15.58
CA GLN A 107 13.26 -15.84 -15.47
C GLN A 107 13.12 -16.67 -16.76
N VAL A 108 12.12 -16.39 -17.59
CA VAL A 108 11.95 -17.03 -18.90
C VAL A 108 13.08 -16.62 -19.85
N PHE A 109 13.59 -15.40 -19.70
CA PHE A 109 14.67 -14.86 -20.52
C PHE A 109 16.05 -15.18 -19.91
N LYS A 110 16.65 -16.29 -20.34
CA LYS A 110 18.00 -16.71 -19.89
C LYS A 110 19.11 -15.75 -20.33
N LYS A 111 18.96 -15.09 -21.49
CA LYS A 111 19.93 -14.14 -22.04
C LYS A 111 19.62 -12.72 -21.55
N ARG A 112 20.65 -11.93 -21.20
CA ARG A 112 20.53 -10.50 -20.82
C ARG A 112 19.67 -10.19 -19.57
N ARG A 113 19.38 -11.16 -18.70
CA ARG A 113 18.64 -10.96 -17.44
C ARG A 113 19.14 -9.80 -16.57
N ARG A 114 20.45 -9.50 -16.62
CA ARG A 114 21.07 -8.36 -15.90
C ARG A 114 20.61 -6.99 -16.40
N LEU A 115 20.14 -6.87 -17.65
CA LEU A 115 19.61 -5.63 -18.22
C LEU A 115 18.15 -5.36 -17.82
N PHE A 116 17.48 -6.32 -17.19
CA PHE A 116 16.08 -6.18 -16.82
C PHE A 116 15.85 -5.10 -15.75
N VAL A 117 16.72 -5.04 -14.74
CA VAL A 117 16.66 -4.04 -13.66
C VAL A 117 16.83 -2.60 -14.19
N PRO A 118 17.89 -2.27 -14.96
CA PRO A 118 18.02 -0.92 -15.50
C PRO A 118 16.92 -0.57 -16.51
N ALA A 119 16.43 -1.53 -17.30
CA ALA A 119 15.29 -1.30 -18.20
C ALA A 119 14.00 -0.99 -17.43
N LEU A 120 13.71 -1.71 -16.34
CA LEU A 120 12.57 -1.45 -15.47
C LEU A 120 12.67 -0.05 -14.84
N PHE A 121 13.85 0.32 -14.36
CA PHE A 121 14.09 1.65 -13.78
C PHE A 121 13.88 2.77 -14.81
N ALA A 122 14.43 2.61 -16.02
CA ALA A 122 14.22 3.55 -17.12
C ALA A 122 12.74 3.67 -17.51
N ALA A 123 12.02 2.55 -17.59
CA ALA A 123 10.60 2.54 -17.90
C ALA A 123 9.78 3.30 -16.85
N ILE A 124 10.09 3.15 -15.56
CA ILE A 124 9.43 3.89 -14.47
C ILE A 124 9.68 5.40 -14.61
N LEU A 125 10.92 5.81 -14.88
CA LEU A 125 11.26 7.23 -15.05
C LEU A 125 10.54 7.86 -16.25
N VAL A 126 10.53 7.17 -17.38
CA VAL A 126 9.81 7.62 -18.59
C VAL A 126 8.31 7.70 -18.32
N ALA A 127 7.73 6.68 -17.68
CA ALA A 127 6.32 6.69 -17.31
C ALA A 127 5.99 7.87 -16.38
N MET A 128 6.85 8.16 -15.40
CA MET A 128 6.68 9.28 -14.47
C MET A 128 6.75 10.63 -15.19
N ALA A 129 7.74 10.82 -16.08
CA ALA A 129 7.89 12.04 -16.87
C ALA A 129 6.72 12.26 -17.84
N CYS A 130 6.33 11.23 -18.60
CA CYS A 130 5.23 11.30 -19.54
C CYS A 130 3.89 11.56 -18.83
N THR A 131 3.61 10.84 -17.74
CA THR A 131 2.37 11.02 -16.98
C THR A 131 2.33 12.40 -16.34
N GLY A 132 3.43 12.86 -15.75
CA GLY A 132 3.53 14.20 -15.17
C GLY A 132 3.28 15.28 -16.20
N TYR A 133 3.91 15.19 -17.38
CA TYR A 133 3.70 16.13 -18.49
C TYR A 133 2.24 16.15 -18.97
N ILE A 134 1.63 14.97 -19.19
CA ILE A 134 0.25 14.88 -19.67
C ILE A 134 -0.72 15.48 -18.65
N VAL A 135 -0.63 15.08 -17.38
CA VAL A 135 -1.53 15.58 -16.32
C VAL A 135 -1.39 17.08 -16.16
N LEU A 136 -0.17 17.60 -16.15
CA LEU A 136 0.10 19.03 -15.99
C LEU A 136 -0.39 19.84 -17.20
N SER A 137 -0.12 19.37 -18.43
CA SER A 137 -0.62 19.98 -19.67
C SER A 137 -2.15 20.04 -19.70
N GLN A 138 -2.81 18.95 -19.32
CA GLN A 138 -4.27 18.91 -19.23
C GLN A 138 -4.80 19.85 -18.15
N ALA A 139 -4.13 19.93 -17.01
CA ALA A 139 -4.52 20.80 -15.91
C ALA A 139 -4.40 22.28 -16.29
N TYR A 140 -3.37 22.67 -17.06
CA TYR A 140 -3.22 24.04 -17.57
C TYR A 140 -4.22 24.39 -18.67
N ARG A 141 -4.57 23.44 -19.55
CA ARG A 141 -5.49 23.69 -20.68
C ARG A 141 -6.96 23.75 -20.25
N HIS A 142 -7.38 22.80 -19.43
CA HIS A 142 -8.79 22.63 -19.06
C HIS A 142 -9.10 23.09 -17.64
N GLY A 143 -8.08 23.38 -16.83
CA GLY A 143 -8.23 23.62 -15.39
C GLY A 143 -8.34 22.30 -14.62
N ALA A 144 -7.47 22.11 -13.63
CA ALA A 144 -7.52 20.95 -12.72
C ALA A 144 -8.87 20.81 -11.97
N VAL A 145 -9.63 21.91 -11.86
CA VAL A 145 -10.96 21.96 -11.25
C VAL A 145 -12.04 21.29 -12.09
N ASN A 146 -11.85 21.25 -13.41
CA ASN A 146 -12.85 20.76 -14.37
C ASN A 146 -12.65 19.29 -14.74
N PHE A 147 -11.72 18.59 -14.09
CA PHE A 147 -11.52 17.16 -14.33
C PHE A 147 -12.72 16.37 -13.79
N GLY A 148 -13.24 15.44 -14.60
CA GLY A 148 -14.39 14.61 -14.20
C GLY A 148 -14.13 13.75 -12.96
N ASP A 149 -12.88 13.32 -12.77
CA ASP A 149 -12.41 12.73 -11.51
C ASP A 149 -11.46 13.71 -10.81
N THR A 150 -11.95 14.33 -9.73
CA THR A 150 -11.19 15.30 -8.93
C THR A 150 -10.33 14.63 -7.85
N TRP A 151 -10.53 13.34 -7.59
CA TRP A 151 -9.81 12.63 -6.53
C TRP A 151 -8.28 12.68 -6.69
N PRO A 152 -7.68 12.32 -7.85
CA PRO A 152 -6.22 12.25 -7.97
C PRO A 152 -5.53 13.61 -8.00
N VAL A 153 -6.22 14.66 -8.48
CA VAL A 153 -5.62 15.98 -8.71
C VAL A 153 -5.91 16.97 -7.57
N GLN A 154 -7.01 16.81 -6.86
CA GLN A 154 -7.41 17.75 -5.80
C GLN A 154 -7.51 17.09 -4.43
N GLN A 155 -8.32 16.04 -4.29
CA GLN A 155 -8.64 15.51 -2.97
C GLN A 155 -7.41 14.87 -2.33
N LEU A 156 -6.64 14.11 -3.11
CA LEU A 156 -5.49 13.36 -2.65
C LEU A 156 -4.32 14.26 -2.22
N PRO A 157 -3.89 15.29 -3.00
CA PRO A 157 -2.90 16.25 -2.51
C PRO A 157 -3.38 17.04 -1.29
N LYS A 158 -4.64 17.50 -1.27
CA LYS A 158 -5.22 18.21 -0.11
C LYS A 158 -5.22 17.35 1.14
N ALA A 159 -5.60 16.07 1.03
CA ALA A 159 -5.55 15.14 2.16
C ALA A 159 -4.12 14.91 2.66
N THR A 160 -3.16 14.75 1.75
CA THR A 160 -1.75 14.48 2.09
C THR A 160 -1.10 15.67 2.80
N PHE A 161 -1.23 16.88 2.23
CA PHE A 161 -0.66 18.08 2.86
C PHE A 161 -1.48 18.55 4.05
N GLY A 162 -2.80 18.30 4.06
CA GLY A 162 -3.64 18.51 5.23
C GLY A 162 -3.22 17.63 6.41
N GLU A 163 -2.84 16.38 6.16
CA GLU A 163 -2.27 15.53 7.22
C GLU A 163 -0.91 16.02 7.71
N ALA A 164 -0.03 16.46 6.81
CA ALA A 164 1.24 17.07 7.21
C ALA A 164 1.01 18.32 8.08
N GLN A 165 0.08 19.19 7.68
CA GLN A 165 -0.30 20.39 8.44
C GLN A 165 -0.87 20.01 9.81
N ARG A 166 -1.76 19.02 9.88
CA ARG A 166 -2.35 18.53 11.13
C ARG A 166 -1.28 18.08 12.11
N ILE A 167 -0.31 17.28 11.65
CA ILE A 167 0.81 16.79 12.47
C ILE A 167 1.69 17.96 12.94
N ILE A 168 1.96 18.94 12.07
CA ILE A 168 2.75 20.14 12.39
C ILE A 168 2.07 21.01 13.45
N ASN A 169 0.73 21.11 13.40
CA ASN A 169 -0.08 21.88 14.33
C ASN A 169 -0.44 21.13 15.61
N PHE A 170 0.00 19.87 15.77
CA PHE A 170 -0.35 18.98 16.89
C PHE A 170 -1.87 18.78 17.04
N GLU A 171 -2.60 18.86 15.94
CA GLU A 171 -4.05 18.67 15.93
C GLU A 171 -4.38 17.18 16.07
N SER A 172 -5.00 16.81 17.18
CA SER A 172 -5.43 15.44 17.41
C SER A 172 -6.77 15.17 16.74
N THR A 173 -6.80 14.27 15.78
CA THR A 173 -8.02 13.69 15.20
C THR A 173 -8.39 12.39 15.91
N PRO A 174 -9.66 11.94 15.84
CA PRO A 174 -10.02 10.62 16.33
C PRO A 174 -9.16 9.51 15.72
N HIS A 175 -8.73 9.64 14.46
CA HIS A 175 -7.93 8.65 13.73
C HIS A 175 -6.44 8.63 14.09
N SER A 176 -5.88 9.74 14.60
CA SER A 176 -4.47 9.80 15.05
C SER A 176 -4.26 9.28 16.46
N ARG A 177 -5.34 9.00 17.20
CA ARG A 177 -5.26 8.42 18.55
C ARG A 177 -5.12 6.90 18.47
N PHE A 178 -4.19 6.35 19.25
CA PHE A 178 -4.11 4.91 19.41
C PHE A 178 -5.18 4.41 20.37
N TYR A 179 -6.07 3.56 19.88
CA TYR A 179 -7.06 2.89 20.70
C TYR A 179 -6.65 1.43 20.94
N LEU A 180 -6.32 1.14 22.20
CA LEU A 180 -5.88 -0.21 22.59
C LEU A 180 -6.97 -1.27 22.34
N ARG A 181 -8.24 -0.94 22.58
CA ARG A 181 -9.37 -1.87 22.39
C ARG A 181 -9.49 -2.37 20.95
N PRO A 182 -9.75 -1.54 19.92
CA PRO A 182 -9.85 -2.03 18.54
C PRO A 182 -8.53 -2.63 18.03
N PHE A 183 -7.37 -2.14 18.47
CA PHE A 183 -6.08 -2.75 18.14
C PHE A 183 -5.99 -4.19 18.67
N SER A 184 -6.31 -4.42 19.94
CA SER A 184 -6.30 -5.75 20.55
C SER A 184 -7.30 -6.70 19.88
N ILE A 185 -8.48 -6.22 19.53
CA ILE A 185 -9.48 -7.00 18.77
C ILE A 185 -8.93 -7.38 17.40
N GLY A 186 -8.26 -6.46 16.70
CA GLY A 186 -7.61 -6.74 15.42
C GLY A 186 -6.50 -7.80 15.53
N VAL A 187 -5.62 -7.67 16.53
CA VAL A 187 -4.52 -8.62 16.77
C VAL A 187 -5.05 -9.99 17.15
N VAL A 188 -5.96 -10.07 18.13
CA VAL A 188 -6.54 -11.35 18.58
C VAL A 188 -7.39 -11.98 17.49
N GLY A 189 -8.22 -11.20 16.79
CA GLY A 189 -9.07 -11.68 15.71
C GLY A 189 -8.26 -12.23 14.54
N MET A 190 -7.29 -11.45 14.04
CA MET A 190 -6.43 -11.88 12.94
C MET A 190 -5.52 -13.04 13.35
N GLY A 191 -4.94 -13.00 14.56
CA GLY A 191 -4.13 -14.08 15.11
C GLY A 191 -4.92 -15.39 15.23
N SER A 192 -6.14 -15.33 15.73
CA SER A 192 -7.04 -16.48 15.86
C SER A 192 -7.39 -17.07 14.49
N LEU A 193 -7.70 -16.23 13.50
CA LEU A 193 -7.98 -16.69 12.13
C LEU A 193 -6.76 -17.35 11.48
N MET A 194 -5.58 -16.78 11.66
CA MET A 194 -4.33 -17.36 11.14
C MET A 194 -4.02 -18.69 11.83
N PHE A 195 -4.24 -18.79 13.15
CA PHE A 195 -4.04 -20.02 13.92
C PHE A 195 -5.04 -21.11 13.53
N MET A 196 -6.33 -20.79 13.45
CA MET A 196 -7.38 -21.72 12.99
C MET A 196 -7.09 -22.25 11.60
N ARG A 197 -6.68 -21.39 10.67
CA ARG A 197 -6.32 -21.80 9.30
C ARG A 197 -5.06 -22.67 9.26
N ALA A 198 -4.09 -22.42 10.15
CA ALA A 198 -2.89 -23.25 10.25
C ALA A 198 -3.19 -24.64 10.85
N ARG A 199 -4.18 -24.75 11.75
CA ARG A 199 -4.51 -26.00 12.45
C ARG A 199 -5.60 -26.83 11.75
N PHE A 200 -6.57 -26.17 11.11
CA PHE A 200 -7.76 -26.77 10.52
C PHE A 200 -7.85 -26.43 9.02
N TYR A 201 -7.51 -27.38 8.17
CA TYR A 201 -7.57 -27.23 6.72
C TYR A 201 -8.98 -26.95 6.17
N TRP A 202 -10.02 -27.38 6.89
CA TRP A 202 -11.42 -27.21 6.49
C TRP A 202 -12.01 -25.85 6.89
N TRP A 203 -11.25 -24.98 7.58
CA TRP A 203 -11.77 -23.72 8.08
C TRP A 203 -12.16 -22.77 6.93
N PRO A 204 -13.45 -22.35 6.84
CA PRO A 204 -13.96 -21.64 5.66
C PRO A 204 -13.61 -20.15 5.64
N ILE A 205 -13.32 -19.55 6.80
CA ILE A 205 -13.09 -18.10 6.89
C ILE A 205 -11.64 -17.78 6.54
N HIS A 206 -11.47 -17.07 5.43
CA HIS A 206 -10.16 -16.67 4.98
C HIS A 206 -9.75 -15.32 5.58
N SER A 207 -8.60 -15.30 6.28
CA SER A 207 -7.96 -14.09 6.81
C SER A 207 -7.78 -12.95 5.79
N LEU A 208 -7.67 -13.30 4.49
CA LEU A 208 -7.57 -12.34 3.40
C LEU A 208 -8.86 -11.58 3.14
N GLY A 209 -10.01 -12.25 3.28
CA GLY A 209 -11.31 -11.60 3.20
C GLY A 209 -11.42 -10.50 4.24
N LEU A 210 -11.06 -10.81 5.50
CA LEU A 210 -11.08 -9.83 6.58
C LEU A 210 -10.20 -8.60 6.29
N LEU A 211 -9.00 -8.82 5.76
CA LEU A 211 -8.08 -7.74 5.40
C LEU A 211 -8.63 -6.88 4.25
N CYS A 212 -9.23 -7.51 3.24
CA CYS A 212 -9.71 -6.83 2.05
C CYS A 212 -11.07 -6.16 2.25
N LEU A 213 -11.87 -6.56 3.25
CA LEU A 213 -13.19 -5.97 3.55
C LEU A 213 -13.13 -4.45 3.68
N SER A 214 -12.09 -3.92 4.30
CA SER A 214 -11.97 -2.47 4.47
C SER A 214 -11.53 -1.77 3.18
N SER A 215 -10.92 -2.44 2.21
CA SER A 215 -10.39 -1.73 1.04
C SER A 215 -11.49 -1.19 0.13
N TRP A 216 -11.36 0.09 -0.27
CA TRP A 216 -12.33 0.77 -1.15
C TRP A 216 -12.64 -0.02 -2.43
N ASN A 217 -11.61 -0.54 -3.10
CA ASN A 217 -11.77 -1.29 -4.34
C ASN A 217 -12.55 -2.59 -4.12
N MET A 218 -12.32 -3.27 -2.99
CA MET A 218 -13.04 -4.49 -2.70
C MET A 218 -14.49 -4.19 -2.38
N SER A 219 -14.73 -3.23 -1.48
CA SER A 219 -16.07 -2.78 -1.06
C SER A 219 -16.96 -2.38 -2.25
N ASN A 220 -16.44 -1.56 -3.16
CA ASN A 220 -17.29 -0.91 -4.17
C ASN A 220 -17.28 -1.57 -5.55
N ARG A 221 -16.30 -2.41 -5.86
CA ARG A 221 -16.12 -2.93 -7.23
C ARG A 221 -15.96 -4.43 -7.33
N LEU A 222 -15.40 -5.10 -6.32
CA LEU A 222 -14.99 -6.49 -6.47
C LEU A 222 -15.93 -7.48 -5.77
N TRP A 223 -16.59 -7.14 -4.65
CA TRP A 223 -17.46 -8.10 -3.96
C TRP A 223 -18.55 -8.71 -4.85
N PHE A 224 -19.21 -7.90 -5.67
CA PHE A 224 -20.28 -8.38 -6.54
C PHE A 224 -19.77 -9.30 -7.67
N PRO A 225 -18.72 -8.94 -8.45
CA PRO A 225 -18.09 -9.87 -9.37
C PRO A 225 -17.56 -11.15 -8.72
N PHE A 226 -16.97 -11.06 -7.52
CA PHE A 226 -16.53 -12.24 -6.76
C PHE A 226 -17.70 -13.15 -6.39
N PHE A 227 -18.81 -12.56 -5.92
CA PHE A 227 -20.04 -13.30 -5.62
C PHE A 227 -20.61 -13.97 -6.87
N LEU A 228 -20.69 -13.26 -8.00
CA LEU A 228 -21.14 -13.83 -9.26
C LEU A 228 -20.24 -14.98 -9.73
N GLY A 229 -18.91 -14.82 -9.64
CA GLY A 229 -17.96 -15.87 -9.99
C GLY A 229 -18.09 -17.10 -9.09
N TRP A 230 -18.28 -16.90 -7.78
CA TRP A 230 -18.55 -17.97 -6.83
C TRP A 230 -19.88 -18.67 -7.11
N LEU A 231 -20.96 -17.90 -7.35
CA LEU A 231 -22.29 -18.42 -7.67
C LEU A 231 -22.26 -19.23 -8.96
N ALA A 232 -21.62 -18.71 -10.02
CA ALA A 232 -21.45 -19.42 -11.27
C ALA A 232 -20.68 -20.72 -11.07
N LYS A 233 -19.56 -20.70 -10.35
CA LYS A 233 -18.78 -21.91 -10.03
C LYS A 233 -19.60 -22.92 -9.23
N ALA A 234 -20.31 -22.48 -8.20
CA ALA A 234 -21.13 -23.33 -7.35
C ALA A 234 -22.29 -23.96 -8.14
N SER A 235 -22.96 -23.17 -8.98
CA SER A 235 -24.02 -23.64 -9.87
C SER A 235 -23.49 -24.64 -10.89
N ILE A 236 -22.34 -24.38 -11.53
CA ILE A 236 -21.70 -25.32 -12.46
C ILE A 236 -21.35 -26.61 -11.73
N MET A 237 -20.66 -26.56 -10.59
CA MET A 237 -20.28 -27.78 -9.86
C MET A 237 -21.49 -28.59 -9.38
N ARG A 238 -22.60 -27.93 -9.04
CA ARG A 238 -23.81 -28.58 -8.52
C ARG A 238 -24.74 -29.11 -9.62
N PHE A 239 -24.88 -28.39 -10.72
CA PHE A 239 -25.87 -28.69 -11.76
C PHE A 239 -25.25 -29.21 -13.08
N ALA A 240 -24.00 -28.85 -13.37
CA ALA A 240 -23.28 -29.27 -14.57
C ALA A 240 -22.06 -30.17 -14.30
N GLY A 241 -21.59 -30.25 -13.04
CA GLY A 241 -20.49 -31.12 -12.59
C GLY A 241 -20.89 -32.58 -12.38
N GLY A 242 -22.15 -32.90 -12.64
CA GLY A 242 -22.68 -34.26 -12.72
C GLY A 242 -22.44 -34.88 -14.10
N ARG A 243 -21.17 -34.92 -14.52
CA ARG A 243 -20.52 -35.93 -15.39
C ARG A 243 -19.04 -35.65 -15.50
#